data_AF-A0A3D4A510-F1
#
_entry.id   AF-A0A3D4A510-F1
#
_cell.length_a   1.000
_cell.length_b   1.000
_cell.length_c   1.000
_cell.angle_alpha   90.00
_cell.angle_beta   90.00
_cell.angle_gamma   90.00
#
_symmetry.space_group_name_H-M   'P 1'
#
loop_
_entity.id
_entity.type
_entity.pdbx_description
1 polymer ?
#
loop_
_entity_poly.entity_id
_entity_poly.type
_entity_poly.pdbx_seq_one_letter_code
_entity_poly.pdbx_strand_id
1 'polypeptide(L)'
;ISCSDAHGVSACAATASSAGIPFVSAGAKGTLELFVNGKNSLLFGPGDSGSLARCINNLVEDKSLSSQLVTDAKLLQETALSPSRFADSYLKVFHTVANE
;
A
#
# COMPACT_ATOMS: atom_id res chain seq x y z
N ILE A 1 -2.30 -1.20 11.81
CA ILE A 1 -3.72 -1.23 11.38
C ILE A 1 -4.08 0.20 11.04
N SER A 2 -4.36 0.52 9.77
CA SER A 2 -4.78 1.87 9.38
C SER A 2 -6.21 1.82 8.85
N CYS A 3 -7.09 2.61 9.46
CA CYS A 3 -8.43 2.90 8.99
C CYS A 3 -8.43 4.34 8.48
N SER A 4 -8.87 4.56 7.25
CA SER A 4 -9.19 5.84 6.59
C SER A 4 -8.09 6.56 5.79
N ASP A 5 -8.57 7.08 4.64
CA ASP A 5 -7.94 7.79 3.51
C ASP A 5 -6.75 7.12 2.78
N ALA A 6 -6.72 7.24 1.45
CA ALA A 6 -5.70 6.62 0.61
C ALA A 6 -4.28 7.18 0.90
N HIS A 7 -4.20 8.43 1.37
CA HIS A 7 -2.94 9.12 1.65
C HIS A 7 -2.27 8.57 2.92
N GLY A 8 -3.04 8.34 3.98
CA GLY A 8 -2.62 7.76 5.24
C GLY A 8 -2.21 6.30 5.08
N VAL A 9 -2.94 5.53 4.26
CA VAL A 9 -2.56 4.14 3.96
C VAL A 9 -1.21 4.07 3.24
N SER A 10 -0.94 4.96 2.29
CA SER A 10 0.35 4.99 1.57
C SER A 10 1.53 5.32 2.49
N ALA A 11 1.39 6.29 3.41
CA ALA A 11 2.46 6.66 4.34
C ALA A 11 2.74 5.55 5.37
N CYS A 12 1.68 4.95 5.94
CA CYS A 12 1.84 3.82 6.85
C CYS A 12 2.44 2.59 6.16
N ALA A 13 2.05 2.31 4.92
CA ALA A 13 2.65 1.26 4.11
C ALA A 13 4.14 1.53 3.88
N ALA A 14 4.52 2.77 3.57
CA ALA A 14 5.92 3.17 3.40
C ALA A 14 6.75 2.85 4.65
N THR A 15 6.33 3.35 5.81
CA THR A 15 7.04 3.11 7.06
C THR A 15 7.10 1.63 7.43
N ALA A 16 6.00 0.91 7.31
CA ALA A 16 5.94 -0.52 7.65
C ALA A 16 6.86 -1.35 6.74
N SER A 17 6.76 -1.16 5.42
CA SER A 17 7.59 -1.86 4.45
C SER A 17 9.07 -1.56 4.67
N SER A 18 9.47 -0.29 4.82
CA SER A 18 10.87 0.07 5.12
C SER A 18 11.40 -0.61 6.39
N ALA A 19 10.56 -0.74 7.42
CA ALA A 19 10.88 -1.44 8.67
C ALA A 19 10.85 -2.98 8.56
N GLY A 20 10.48 -3.54 7.40
CA GLY A 20 10.38 -4.98 7.21
C GLY A 20 9.11 -5.60 7.82
N ILE A 21 8.09 -4.79 8.09
CA ILE A 21 6.87 -5.19 8.80
C ILE A 21 5.73 -5.36 7.79
N PRO A 22 5.08 -6.53 7.71
CA PRO A 22 3.90 -6.71 6.87
C PRO A 22 2.71 -5.93 7.45
N PHE A 23 1.83 -5.45 6.58
CA PHE A 23 0.63 -4.72 7.00
C PHE A 23 -0.63 -5.25 6.30
N VAL A 24 -1.77 -4.94 6.92
CA VAL A 24 -3.11 -5.28 6.44
C VAL A 24 -3.87 -3.99 6.16
N SER A 25 -4.62 -3.97 5.06
CA SER A 25 -5.29 -2.76 4.58
C SER A 25 -6.79 -3.00 4.39
N ALA A 26 -7.62 -2.03 4.77
CA ALA A 26 -9.05 -2.12 4.51
C ALA A 26 -9.29 -1.97 3.00
N GLY A 27 -10.08 -2.86 2.39
CA GLY A 27 -10.45 -2.87 0.97
C GLY A 27 -11.41 -1.74 0.58
N ALA A 28 -11.11 -0.51 0.97
CA ALA A 28 -11.81 0.70 0.54
C ALA A 28 -11.29 1.17 -0.82
N LYS A 29 -12.12 1.92 -1.56
CA LYS A 29 -11.89 2.30 -2.96
C LYS A 29 -10.45 2.79 -3.26
N GLY A 30 -9.92 3.73 -2.46
CA GLY A 30 -8.57 4.27 -2.66
C GLY A 30 -7.42 3.31 -2.28
N THR A 31 -7.66 2.36 -1.38
CA THR A 31 -6.68 1.30 -1.07
C THR A 31 -6.52 0.35 -2.25
N LEU A 32 -7.61 0.04 -2.94
CA LEU A 32 -7.63 -0.93 -4.04
C LEU A 32 -6.90 -0.44 -5.30
N GLU A 33 -6.65 0.88 -5.42
CA GLU A 33 -5.85 1.45 -6.51
C GLU A 33 -4.36 1.16 -6.36
N LEU A 34 -3.89 0.92 -5.13
CA LEU A 34 -2.46 0.72 -4.81
C LEU A 34 -2.16 -0.70 -4.34
N PHE A 35 -3.08 -1.31 -3.60
CA PHE A 35 -2.86 -2.59 -2.93
C PHE A 35 -3.68 -3.71 -3.54
N VAL A 36 -2.99 -4.82 -3.80
CA VAL A 36 -3.52 -6.05 -4.37
C VAL A 36 -3.40 -7.14 -3.30
N ASN A 37 -4.54 -7.75 -2.97
CA ASN A 37 -4.63 -8.79 -1.94
C ASN A 37 -3.65 -9.95 -2.22
N GLY A 38 -2.82 -10.28 -1.25
CA GLY A 38 -1.85 -11.38 -1.33
C GLY A 38 -0.59 -11.07 -2.15
N LYS A 39 -0.47 -9.86 -2.71
CA LYS A 39 0.74 -9.43 -3.43
C LYS A 39 1.55 -8.44 -2.61
N ASN A 40 0.98 -7.28 -2.29
CA ASN A 40 1.68 -6.19 -1.59
C ASN A 40 0.94 -5.73 -0.31
N SER A 41 -0.19 -6.37 0.01
CA SER A 41 -0.93 -6.26 1.28
C SER A 41 -1.90 -7.42 1.38
N LEU A 42 -2.33 -7.79 2.59
CA LEU A 42 -3.61 -8.50 2.75
C LEU A 42 -4.73 -7.48 2.89
N LEU A 43 -5.86 -7.76 2.25
CA LEU A 43 -7.04 -6.89 2.25
C LEU A 43 -8.16 -7.51 3.08
N PHE A 44 -8.79 -6.68 3.91
CA PHE A 44 -9.97 -7.07 4.68
C PHE A 44 -11.17 -6.17 4.37
N GLY A 45 -12.38 -6.69 4.55
CA GLY A 45 -13.61 -5.91 4.37
C GLY A 45 -13.75 -4.82 5.44
N PRO A 46 -14.02 -3.55 5.06
CA PRO A 46 -14.32 -2.51 6.05
C PRO A 46 -15.47 -2.91 6.97
N GLY A 47 -15.26 -2.83 8.29
CA GLY A 47 -16.23 -3.28 9.28
C GLY A 47 -16.28 -4.79 9.53
N ASP A 48 -15.57 -5.61 8.75
CA ASP A 48 -15.46 -7.06 8.96
C ASP A 48 -14.23 -7.39 9.82
N SER A 49 -14.45 -7.43 11.14
CA SER A 49 -13.41 -7.82 12.10
C SER A 49 -12.96 -9.28 11.94
N GLY A 50 -13.82 -10.15 11.42
CA GLY A 50 -13.49 -11.55 11.15
C GLY A 50 -12.49 -11.67 10.01
N SER A 51 -12.67 -10.87 8.95
CA SER A 51 -11.70 -10.78 7.85
C SER A 51 -10.37 -10.22 8.33
N LEU A 52 -10.38 -9.20 9.18
CA LEU A 52 -9.16 -8.65 9.77
C LEU A 52 -8.39 -9.72 10.57
N ALA A 53 -9.09 -10.46 11.43
CA ALA A 53 -8.49 -11.52 12.23
C ALA A 53 -7.83 -12.60 11.37
N ARG A 54 -8.50 -13.03 10.28
CA ARG A 54 -7.92 -13.98 9.31
C ARG A 54 -6.64 -13.44 8.67
N CYS A 55 -6.64 -12.17 8.26
CA CYS A 55 -5.43 -11.56 7.70
C CYS A 55 -4.28 -11.55 8.72
N ILE A 56 -4.54 -11.20 9.97
CA ILE A 56 -3.53 -11.19 11.03
C ILE A 56 -2.99 -12.60 11.26
N ASN A 57 -3.87 -13.60 11.38
CA ASN A 57 -3.45 -14.99 11.58
C ASN A 57 -2.56 -15.48 10.43
N ASN A 58 -2.90 -15.19 9.18
CA ASN A 58 -2.08 -15.56 8.03
C ASN A 58 -0.67 -14.96 8.11
N LEU A 59 -0.50 -13.71 8.57
CA LEU A 59 0.82 -13.09 8.74
C LEU A 59 1.62 -13.71 9.91
N VAL A 60 0.92 -14.16 10.95
CA VAL A 60 1.55 -14.81 12.08
C VAL A 60 2.03 -16.22 11.71
N GLU A 61 1.19 -16.98 11.01
CA GLU A 61 1.41 -18.38 10.66
C GLU A 61 2.33 -18.56 9.44
N ASP A 62 2.24 -17.69 8.44
CA ASP A 62 3.04 -17.77 7.22
C ASP A 62 4.08 -16.63 7.13
N LYS A 63 5.31 -16.96 7.55
CA LYS A 63 6.46 -16.04 7.48
C LYS A 63 6.98 -15.83 6.07
N SER A 64 6.77 -16.79 5.17
CA SER A 64 7.14 -16.66 3.76
C SER A 64 6.25 -15.61 3.10
N LEU A 65 4.93 -15.73 3.28
CA LEU A 65 3.96 -14.74 2.84
C LEU A 65 4.27 -13.36 3.41
N SER A 66 4.54 -13.27 4.71
CA SER A 66 4.89 -12.00 5.36
C SER A 66 6.11 -11.33 4.70
N SER A 67 7.17 -12.09 4.42
CA SER A 67 8.39 -11.58 3.81
C SER A 67 8.18 -11.17 2.34
N GLN A 68 7.37 -11.93 1.61
CA GLN A 68 6.97 -11.60 0.24
C GLN A 68 6.19 -10.28 0.20
N LEU A 69 5.16 -10.14 1.04
CA LEU A 69 4.32 -8.94 1.08
C LEU A 69 5.14 -7.68 1.36
N VAL A 70 6.12 -7.76 2.27
CA VAL A 70 7.04 -6.66 2.58
C VAL A 70 7.88 -6.30 1.36
N THR A 71 8.44 -7.30 0.67
CA THR A 71 9.30 -7.12 -0.50
C THR A 71 8.53 -6.46 -1.64
N ASP A 72 7.35 -6.99 -1.95
CA ASP A 72 6.50 -6.48 -3.02
C ASP A 72 5.96 -5.07 -2.71
N ALA A 73 5.69 -4.77 -1.44
CA ALA A 73 5.29 -3.44 -1.01
C ALA A 73 6.43 -2.41 -1.11
N LYS A 74 7.69 -2.80 -0.79
CA LYS A 74 8.86 -1.95 -1.03
C LYS A 74 9.02 -1.65 -2.52
N LEU A 75 8.92 -2.67 -3.37
CA LEU A 75 9.02 -2.51 -4.82
C LEU A 75 7.95 -1.57 -5.36
N LEU A 76 6.70 -1.69 -4.88
CA LEU A 76 5.63 -0.75 -5.24
C LEU A 76 6.01 0.70 -4.87
N GLN A 77 6.57 0.91 -3.69
CA GLN A 77 6.94 2.25 -3.23
C GLN A 77 8.02 2.88 -4.10
N GLU A 78 9.04 2.11 -4.44
CA GLU A 78 10.15 2.57 -5.27
C GLU A 78 9.71 2.85 -6.71
N THR A 79 8.78 2.06 -7.25
CA THR A 79 8.40 2.11 -8.67
C THR A 79 7.21 3.02 -8.96
N ALA A 80 6.24 3.11 -8.06
CA ALA A 80 4.96 3.81 -8.29
C ALA A 80 4.72 5.00 -7.36
N LEU A 81 5.37 5.06 -6.18
CA LEU A 81 5.11 6.08 -5.15
C LEU A 81 6.36 6.90 -4.79
N SER A 82 7.37 6.95 -5.66
CA SER A 82 8.59 7.70 -5.38
C SER A 82 8.37 9.21 -5.52
N PRO A 83 9.03 10.05 -4.69
CA PRO A 83 8.92 11.51 -4.79
C PRO A 83 9.27 12.05 -6.19
N SER A 84 10.25 11.45 -6.86
CA SER A 84 10.64 11.79 -8.22
C SER A 84 9.53 11.52 -9.23
N ARG A 85 8.84 10.38 -9.13
CA ARG A 85 7.69 10.04 -9.98
C ARG A 85 6.55 11.05 -9.83
N PHE A 86 6.29 11.49 -8.60
CA PHE A 86 5.30 12.55 -8.36
C PHE A 86 5.75 13.86 -8.98
N ALA A 87 6.99 14.28 -8.75
CA ALA A 87 7.56 15.51 -9.32
C ALA A 87 7.49 15.50 -10.87
N ASP A 88 7.89 14.40 -11.51
CA ASP A 88 7.82 14.25 -12.98
C ASP A 88 6.38 14.35 -13.49
N SER A 89 5.42 13.78 -12.76
CA SER A 89 3.99 13.84 -13.11
C SER A 89 3.44 15.27 -13.00
N TYR A 90 3.80 16.00 -11.93
CA TYR A 90 3.43 17.40 -11.78
C TYR A 90 4.09 18.28 -12.86
N LEU A 91 5.37 18.08 -13.15
CA LEU A 91 6.09 18.83 -14.18
C LEU A 91 5.46 18.66 -15.55
N LYS A 92 4.99 17.45 -15.91
CA LYS A 92 4.25 17.24 -17.16
C LYS A 92 3.00 18.10 -17.23
N VAL A 93 2.20 18.15 -16.17
CA VAL A 93 0.98 18.99 -16.13
C VAL A 93 1.35 20.46 -16.26
N PHE A 94 2.36 20.94 -15.54
CA PHE A 94 2.82 22.32 -15.67
C PHE A 94 3.31 22.65 -17.10
N HIS A 95 4.06 21.74 -17.73
CA HIS A 95 4.50 21.93 -19.11
C HIS A 95 3.35 21.89 -20.13
N THR A 96 2.29 21.14 -19.88
CA THR A 96 1.09 21.16 -20.72
C THR A 96 0.41 22.53 -20.64
N VAL A 97 0.15 23.04 -19.43
CA VAL A 97 -0.54 24.31 -19.23
C VAL A 97 0.32 25.51 -19.64
N ALA A 98 1.65 25.44 -19.48
CA ALA A 98 2.55 26.53 -19.83
C ALA A 98 2.89 26.63 -21.34
N ASN A 99 2.53 25.61 -22.13
CA ASN A 99 2.73 25.58 -23.59
C ASN A 99 1.40 25.69 -24.37
N GLU A 100 0.29 26.02 -23.70
CA GLU A 100 -0.96 26.51 -24.30
C GLU A 100 -0.98 28.05 -24.33
#